data_AF-A0A9E6F012-F1
#
_entry.id   AF-A0A9E6F012-F1
#
_cell.length_a   1.000
_cell.length_b   1.000
_cell.length_c   1.000
_cell.angle_alpha   90.00
_cell.angle_beta   90.00
_cell.angle_gamma   90.00
#
_symmetry.space_group_name_H-M   'P 1'
#
loop_
_entity.id
_entity.type
_entity.pdbx_description
1 polymer ?
#
loop_
_entity_poly.entity_id
_entity_poly.type
_entity_poly.pdbx_seq_one_letter_code
_entity_poly.pdbx_strand_id
1 'polypeptide(L)'
;MANQFNDNAVDILEKKLSEDGMREFLGISEEMEKLFNDNPSPTREQAIAIISEYFKDLGESEKFIRNWLEAAELHCKTYGIDGSELPKAMLADLGMFRFMSFLEEQGLSEEEIFTVFSGAADQASDDEIKAADAVEPHQCSCKHSAGHSPDSEK
;
A
#
# COMPACT_ATOMS: atom_id res chain seq x y z
N MET A 1 12.43 -15.63 11.51
CA MET A 1 13.27 -15.77 10.29
C MET A 1 12.79 -14.75 9.25
N ALA A 2 12.66 -13.47 9.61
CA ALA A 2 12.07 -12.43 8.74
C ALA A 2 13.11 -11.67 7.89
N ASN A 3 14.41 -11.76 8.22
CA ASN A 3 15.45 -10.98 7.53
C ASN A 3 15.84 -11.48 6.14
N GLN A 4 15.55 -12.73 5.77
CA GLN A 4 16.16 -13.32 4.56
C GLN A 4 15.46 -12.90 3.26
N PHE A 5 14.17 -12.56 3.31
CA PHE A 5 13.40 -12.07 2.16
C PHE A 5 13.57 -10.56 1.94
N ASN A 6 13.72 -9.81 3.04
CA ASN A 6 13.90 -8.36 3.02
C ASN A 6 15.22 -7.97 2.32
N ASP A 7 16.34 -8.56 2.75
CA ASP A 7 17.65 -8.33 2.13
C ASP A 7 17.63 -8.70 0.63
N ASN A 8 16.82 -9.70 0.24
CA ASN A 8 16.74 -10.16 -1.14
C ASN A 8 15.98 -9.18 -2.06
N ALA A 9 14.92 -8.53 -1.57
CA ALA A 9 14.16 -7.55 -2.36
C ALA A 9 15.01 -6.29 -2.66
N VAL A 10 15.69 -5.77 -1.62
CA VAL A 10 16.62 -4.63 -1.76
C VAL A 10 17.79 -5.01 -2.66
N ASP A 11 18.39 -6.18 -2.46
CA ASP A 11 19.46 -6.70 -3.30
C ASP A 11 19.08 -6.78 -4.79
N ILE A 12 17.85 -7.25 -5.10
CA ILE A 12 17.38 -7.35 -6.48
C ILE A 12 17.29 -5.96 -7.10
N LEU A 13 16.71 -4.99 -6.38
CA LEU A 13 16.59 -3.62 -6.85
C LEU A 13 17.97 -2.96 -7.06
N GLU A 14 18.89 -3.11 -6.10
CA GLU A 14 20.25 -2.55 -6.22
C GLU A 14 21.09 -3.20 -7.33
N LYS A 15 20.87 -4.49 -7.62
CA LYS A 15 21.58 -5.20 -8.71
C LYS A 15 21.03 -4.85 -10.09
N LYS A 16 19.75 -4.51 -10.19
CA LYS A 16 19.05 -4.32 -11.47
C LYS A 16 18.90 -2.86 -11.85
N LEU A 17 18.67 -1.99 -10.86
CA LEU A 17 18.46 -0.57 -11.10
C LEU A 17 19.78 0.19 -11.06
N SER A 18 19.95 1.09 -12.01
CA SER A 18 20.96 2.14 -11.91
C SER A 18 20.57 3.17 -10.83
N GLU A 19 21.48 4.08 -10.46
CA GLU A 19 21.14 5.19 -9.56
C GLU A 19 19.95 6.02 -10.08
N ASP A 20 19.88 6.24 -11.40
CA ASP A 20 18.78 6.96 -12.03
C ASP A 20 17.48 6.13 -12.00
N GLY A 21 17.57 4.81 -12.25
CA GLY A 21 16.43 3.91 -12.12
C GLY A 21 15.90 3.83 -10.69
N MET A 22 16.80 3.83 -9.70
CA MET A 22 16.40 3.88 -8.29
C MET A 22 15.69 5.20 -7.94
N ARG A 23 16.17 6.33 -8.49
CA ARG A 23 15.51 7.63 -8.31
C ARG A 23 14.12 7.64 -8.93
N GLU A 24 13.96 7.06 -10.12
CA GLU A 24 12.66 6.96 -10.79
C GLU A 24 11.69 6.06 -10.01
N PHE A 25 12.16 4.92 -9.51
CA PHE A 25 11.38 4.03 -8.65
C PHE A 25 10.86 4.76 -7.40
N LEU A 26 11.73 5.52 -6.71
CA LEU A 26 11.34 6.35 -5.57
C LEU A 26 10.35 7.45 -5.98
N GLY A 27 10.53 8.05 -7.16
CA GLY A 27 9.59 9.02 -7.71
C GLY A 27 8.18 8.45 -7.89
N ILE A 28 8.05 7.23 -8.40
CA ILE A 28 6.75 6.54 -8.49
C ILE A 28 6.14 6.36 -7.09
N SER A 29 6.94 5.97 -6.10
CA SER A 29 6.50 5.82 -4.71
C SER A 29 5.98 7.12 -4.11
N GLU A 30 6.74 8.21 -4.25
CA GLU A 30 6.36 9.54 -3.74
C GLU A 30 5.08 10.05 -4.41
N GLU A 31 4.92 9.84 -5.71
CA GLU A 31 3.72 10.23 -6.45
C GLU A 31 2.49 9.43 -5.99
N MET A 32 2.65 8.12 -5.76
CA MET A 32 1.57 7.27 -5.27
C MET A 32 1.19 7.63 -3.82
N GLU A 33 2.16 7.88 -2.95
CA GLU A 33 1.91 8.34 -1.59
C GLU A 33 1.13 9.67 -1.59
N LYS A 34 1.59 10.63 -2.41
CA LYS A 34 0.90 11.90 -2.58
C LYS A 34 -0.53 11.70 -3.12
N LEU A 35 -0.72 10.80 -4.09
CA LEU A 35 -2.04 10.50 -4.64
C LEU A 35 -3.02 10.04 -3.55
N PHE A 36 -2.59 9.12 -2.68
CA PHE A 36 -3.43 8.62 -1.58
C PHE A 36 -3.65 9.66 -0.48
N ASN A 37 -2.64 10.49 -0.19
CA ASN A 37 -2.75 11.57 0.79
C ASN A 37 -3.71 12.68 0.32
N ASP A 38 -3.68 13.03 -0.96
CA ASP A 38 -4.57 14.02 -1.57
C ASP A 38 -6.00 13.48 -1.74
N ASN A 39 -6.18 12.15 -1.77
CA ASN A 39 -7.45 11.47 -1.97
C ASN A 39 -7.69 10.38 -0.92
N PRO A 40 -7.89 10.73 0.37
CA PRO A 40 -8.04 9.74 1.44
C PRO A 40 -9.34 8.93 1.38
N SER A 41 -10.35 9.44 0.66
CA SER A 41 -11.65 8.76 0.46
C SER A 41 -12.18 9.09 -0.94
N PRO A 42 -11.55 8.55 -2.00
CA PRO A 42 -11.89 8.90 -3.37
C PRO A 42 -13.28 8.37 -3.73
N THR A 43 -14.06 9.17 -4.47
CA THR A 43 -15.25 8.64 -5.14
C THR A 43 -14.85 7.83 -6.37
N ARG A 44 -15.78 7.02 -6.88
CA ARG A 44 -15.57 6.25 -8.11
C ARG A 44 -15.23 7.16 -9.29
N GLU A 45 -15.91 8.31 -9.41
CA GLU A 45 -15.68 9.28 -10.48
C GLU A 45 -14.28 9.89 -10.38
N GLN A 46 -13.80 10.19 -9.17
CA GLN A 46 -12.43 10.69 -8.97
C GLN A 46 -11.39 9.64 -9.37
N ALA A 47 -11.56 8.39 -8.94
CA ALA A 47 -10.65 7.31 -9.32
C ALA A 47 -10.61 7.10 -10.84
N ILE A 48 -11.78 7.09 -11.51
CA ILE A 48 -11.87 7.00 -12.96
C ILE A 48 -11.16 8.17 -13.65
N ALA A 49 -11.35 9.40 -13.16
CA ALA A 49 -10.72 10.59 -13.73
C ALA A 49 -9.19 10.51 -13.63
N ILE A 50 -8.66 10.21 -12.44
CA ILE A 50 -7.22 10.07 -12.17
C ILE A 50 -6.60 9.00 -13.09
N ILE A 51 -7.19 7.81 -13.14
CA ILE A 51 -6.69 6.69 -13.95
C ILE A 51 -6.75 7.05 -15.44
N SER A 52 -7.83 7.68 -15.87
CA SER A 52 -8.00 8.08 -17.27
C SER A 52 -7.00 9.16 -17.68
N GLU A 53 -6.72 10.13 -16.81
CA GLU A 53 -5.73 11.18 -17.06
C GLU A 53 -4.33 10.59 -17.17
N TYR A 54 -3.95 9.70 -16.24
CA TYR A 54 -2.66 9.00 -16.30
C TYR A 54 -2.43 8.31 -17.65
N PHE A 55 -3.38 7.47 -18.08
CA PHE A 55 -3.22 6.74 -19.35
C PHE A 55 -3.31 7.65 -20.58
N LYS A 56 -4.07 8.74 -20.52
CA LYS A 56 -4.09 9.74 -21.61
C LYS A 56 -2.75 10.42 -21.76
N ASP A 57 -2.08 10.75 -20.65
CA ASP A 57 -0.76 11.38 -20.68
C ASP A 57 0.31 10.43 -21.24
N LEU A 58 0.12 9.11 -21.07
CA LEU A 58 0.91 8.08 -21.75
C LEU A 58 0.56 7.89 -23.25
N GLY A 59 -0.46 8.58 -23.75
CA GLY A 59 -0.91 8.48 -25.15
C GLY A 59 -1.80 7.26 -25.43
N GLU A 60 -2.35 6.62 -24.40
CA GLU A 60 -3.21 5.45 -24.58
C GLU A 60 -4.58 5.79 -25.18
N SER A 61 -5.14 4.82 -25.90
CA SER A 61 -6.45 4.98 -26.52
C SER A 61 -7.59 4.95 -25.51
N GLU A 62 -8.69 5.65 -25.77
CA GLU A 62 -9.88 5.57 -24.90
C GLU A 62 -10.43 4.14 -24.74
N LYS A 63 -10.24 3.29 -25.76
CA LYS A 63 -10.63 1.88 -25.69
C LYS A 63 -9.78 1.12 -24.67
N PHE A 64 -8.47 1.35 -24.66
CA PHE A 64 -7.58 0.78 -23.66
C PHE A 64 -7.98 1.22 -22.26
N ILE A 65 -8.18 2.52 -22.06
CA ILE A 65 -8.56 3.10 -20.75
C ILE A 65 -9.84 2.47 -20.22
N ARG A 66 -10.89 2.37 -21.05
CA ARG A 66 -12.15 1.73 -20.66
C ARG A 66 -11.95 0.27 -20.26
N ASN A 67 -11.20 -0.49 -21.06
CA ASN A 67 -10.94 -1.91 -20.77
C ASN A 67 -10.13 -2.07 -19.48
N TRP A 68 -9.15 -1.20 -19.23
CA TRP A 68 -8.35 -1.22 -18.01
C TRP A 68 -9.21 -0.93 -16.78
N LEU A 69 -10.07 0.10 -16.84
CA LEU A 69 -11.00 0.43 -15.76
C LEU A 69 -11.98 -0.72 -15.45
N GLU A 70 -12.51 -1.37 -16.48
CA GLU A 70 -13.37 -2.55 -16.32
C GLU A 70 -12.61 -3.72 -15.68
N ALA A 71 -11.37 -3.96 -16.09
CA ALA A 71 -10.52 -5.00 -15.52
C ALA A 71 -10.19 -4.73 -14.05
N ALA A 72 -9.83 -3.50 -13.69
CA ALA A 72 -9.55 -3.10 -12.31
C ALA A 72 -10.79 -3.25 -11.41
N GLU A 73 -11.96 -2.82 -11.88
CA GLU A 73 -13.21 -3.01 -11.14
C GLU A 73 -13.54 -4.49 -10.93
N LEU A 74 -13.36 -5.32 -11.96
CA LEU A 74 -13.63 -6.76 -11.89
C LEU A 74 -12.62 -7.46 -10.95
N HIS A 75 -11.36 -7.06 -11.03
CA HIS A 75 -10.28 -7.54 -10.17
C HIS A 75 -10.63 -7.29 -8.70
N CYS A 76 -10.88 -6.03 -8.32
CA CYS A 76 -11.28 -5.66 -6.96
C CYS A 76 -12.49 -6.46 -6.45
N LYS A 77 -13.53 -6.60 -7.28
CA LYS A 77 -14.75 -7.36 -6.93
C LYS A 77 -14.46 -8.85 -6.74
N THR A 78 -13.52 -9.43 -7.48
CA THR A 78 -13.11 -10.84 -7.34
C THR A 78 -12.49 -11.11 -5.96
N TYR A 79 -11.84 -10.10 -5.37
CA TYR A 79 -11.32 -10.15 -3.99
C TYR A 79 -12.34 -9.71 -2.94
N GLY A 80 -13.60 -9.51 -3.32
CA GLY A 80 -14.67 -9.09 -2.40
C GLY A 80 -14.60 -7.61 -1.99
N ILE A 81 -13.83 -6.79 -2.72
CA ILE A 81 -13.75 -5.34 -2.49
C ILE A 81 -14.84 -4.66 -3.31
N ASP A 82 -15.79 -4.03 -2.61
CA ASP A 82 -16.89 -3.30 -3.22
C ASP A 82 -17.20 -1.99 -2.47
N GLY A 83 -18.28 -1.31 -2.87
CA GLY A 83 -18.79 -0.13 -2.17
C GLY A 83 -17.78 1.03 -2.07
N SER A 84 -17.55 1.50 -0.84
CA SER A 84 -16.71 2.66 -0.54
C SER A 84 -15.22 2.40 -0.72
N GLU A 85 -14.78 1.15 -0.64
CA GLU A 85 -13.35 0.79 -0.74
C GLU A 85 -12.90 0.58 -2.19
N LEU A 86 -13.85 0.31 -3.09
CA LEU A 86 -13.57 0.05 -4.50
C LEU A 86 -12.73 1.15 -5.17
N PRO A 87 -13.03 2.45 -5.04
CA PRO A 87 -12.24 3.49 -5.71
C PRO A 87 -10.79 3.54 -5.23
N LYS A 88 -10.57 3.33 -3.93
CA LYS A 88 -9.23 3.29 -3.34
C LYS A 88 -8.45 2.07 -3.83
N ALA A 89 -9.09 0.91 -3.92
CA ALA A 89 -8.49 -0.30 -4.46
C ALA A 89 -8.14 -0.16 -5.96
N MET A 90 -8.98 0.50 -6.76
CA MET A 90 -8.65 0.80 -8.16
C MET A 90 -7.40 1.70 -8.30
N LEU A 91 -7.23 2.69 -7.41
CA LEU A 91 -6.01 3.51 -7.39
C LEU A 91 -4.79 2.71 -6.92
N ALA A 92 -4.97 1.70 -6.06
CA ALA A 92 -3.90 0.78 -5.69
C ALA A 92 -3.49 -0.13 -6.86
N ASP A 93 -4.46 -0.64 -7.63
CA ASP A 93 -4.19 -1.39 -8.87
C ASP A 93 -3.41 -0.52 -9.88
N LEU A 94 -3.71 0.78 -9.97
CA LEU A 94 -2.92 1.72 -10.76
C LEU A 94 -1.48 1.80 -10.24
N GLY A 95 -1.27 1.98 -8.94
CA GLY A 95 0.07 2.01 -8.35
C GLY A 95 0.88 0.74 -8.65
N MET A 96 0.27 -0.42 -8.44
CA MET A 96 0.89 -1.72 -8.76
C MET A 96 1.28 -1.82 -10.23
N PHE A 97 0.37 -1.44 -11.14
CA PHE A 97 0.66 -1.41 -12.57
C PHE A 97 1.88 -0.53 -12.89
N ARG A 98 1.95 0.69 -12.33
CA ARG A 98 3.06 1.61 -12.55
C ARG A 98 4.41 1.02 -12.13
N PHE A 99 4.46 0.41 -10.94
CA PHE A 99 5.66 -0.24 -10.45
C PHE A 99 6.04 -1.48 -11.28
N MET A 100 5.07 -2.32 -11.62
CA MET A 100 5.33 -3.51 -12.46
C MET A 100 5.88 -3.12 -13.82
N SER A 101 5.22 -2.20 -14.53
CA SER A 101 5.68 -1.73 -15.85
C SER A 101 7.08 -1.14 -15.77
N PHE A 102 7.37 -0.32 -14.76
CA PHE A 102 8.72 0.21 -14.56
C PHE A 102 9.75 -0.91 -14.38
N LEU A 103 9.51 -1.86 -13.47
CA LEU A 103 10.46 -2.94 -13.20
C LEU A 103 10.65 -3.87 -14.42
N GLU A 104 9.58 -4.14 -15.18
CA GLU A 104 9.66 -4.88 -16.45
C GLU A 104 10.52 -4.15 -17.48
N GLU A 105 10.40 -2.82 -17.61
CA GLU A 105 11.23 -2.01 -18.49
C GLU A 105 12.71 -2.01 -18.09
N GLN A 106 13.00 -2.13 -16.80
CA GLN A 106 14.36 -2.30 -16.28
C GLN A 106 14.89 -3.75 -16.43
N GLY A 107 14.08 -4.65 -17.00
CA GLY A 107 14.47 -6.03 -17.31
C GLY A 107 14.39 -6.98 -16.12
N LEU A 108 13.60 -6.68 -15.10
CA LEU A 108 13.27 -7.64 -14.06
C LEU A 108 12.28 -8.68 -14.61
N SER A 109 12.50 -9.94 -14.23
CA SER A 109 11.56 -11.03 -14.51
C SER A 109 10.36 -10.98 -13.57
N GLU A 110 9.26 -11.61 -13.97
CA GLU A 110 8.04 -11.71 -13.16
C GLU A 110 8.30 -12.29 -11.76
N GLU A 111 9.21 -13.27 -11.64
CA GLU A 111 9.61 -13.88 -10.36
C GLU A 111 10.37 -12.88 -9.46
N GLU A 112 11.28 -12.09 -10.05
CA GLU A 112 12.01 -11.03 -9.33
C GLU A 112 11.05 -9.93 -8.86
N ILE A 113 10.12 -9.52 -9.73
CA ILE A 113 9.08 -8.53 -9.42
C ILE A 113 8.19 -9.04 -8.27
N PHE A 114 7.73 -10.29 -8.34
CA PHE A 114 6.95 -10.91 -7.27
C PHE A 114 7.71 -10.94 -5.94
N THR A 115 9.02 -11.22 -5.98
CA THR A 115 9.89 -11.21 -4.79
C THR A 115 9.99 -9.82 -4.18
N VAL A 116 10.16 -8.78 -5.01
CA VAL A 116 10.21 -7.38 -4.56
C VAL A 116 8.91 -6.97 -3.86
N PHE A 117 7.75 -7.26 -4.47
CA PHE A 117 6.47 -6.92 -3.86
C PHE A 117 6.17 -7.72 -2.59
N SER A 118 6.51 -9.01 -2.56
CA SER A 118 6.34 -9.84 -1.36
C SER A 118 7.18 -9.31 -0.20
N GLY A 119 8.43 -8.93 -0.47
CA GLY A 119 9.30 -8.30 0.54
C GLY A 119 8.75 -6.99 1.07
N ALA A 120 8.16 -6.14 0.22
CA ALA A 120 7.54 -4.88 0.64
C ALA A 120 6.28 -5.10 1.50
N ALA A 121 5.45 -6.09 1.17
CA ALA A 121 4.27 -6.44 1.96
C ALA A 121 4.66 -6.95 3.36
N ASP A 122 5.72 -7.77 3.45
CA ASP A 122 6.25 -8.25 4.73
C ASP A 122 6.77 -7.07 5.58
N GLN A 123 7.50 -6.11 4.98
CA GLN A 123 7.97 -4.91 5.68
C GLN A 123 6.82 -4.06 6.24
N ALA A 124 5.78 -3.81 5.45
CA ALA A 124 4.63 -3.04 5.90
C ALA A 124 3.94 -3.71 7.10
N SER A 125 3.79 -5.04 7.06
CA SER A 125 3.20 -5.80 8.18
C SER A 125 4.08 -5.79 9.44
N ASP A 126 5.40 -5.89 9.28
CA ASP A 126 6.35 -5.82 10.40
C ASP A 126 6.40 -4.43 11.03
N ASP A 127 6.27 -3.37 10.23
CA ASP A 127 6.28 -1.99 10.72
C ASP A 127 4.94 -1.61 11.39
N GLU A 128 3.81 -2.16 10.93
CA GLU A 128 2.54 -2.08 11.66
C GLU A 128 2.61 -2.79 13.03
N ILE A 129 3.26 -3.96 13.11
CA ILE A 129 3.47 -4.68 14.37
C ILE A 129 4.39 -3.90 15.31
N LYS A 130 5.50 -3.34 14.81
CA LYS A 130 6.42 -2.51 15.62
C LYS A 130 5.78 -1.20 16.07
N ALA A 131 4.94 -0.58 15.26
CA ALA A 131 4.18 0.61 15.64
C ALA A 131 3.14 0.29 16.73
N ALA A 132 2.54 -0.90 16.70
CA ALA A 132 1.64 -1.37 17.75
C ALA A 132 2.37 -1.69 19.07
N ASP A 133 3.59 -2.22 19.03
CA ASP A 133 4.44 -2.46 20.21
C ASP A 133 5.09 -1.17 20.78
N ALA A 134 5.18 -0.10 19.98
CA ALA A 134 5.68 1.20 20.42
C ALA A 134 4.62 2.08 21.13
N VAL A 135 3.35 1.65 21.16
CA VAL A 135 2.34 2.26 22.03
C VAL A 135 2.58 1.73 23.44
N GLU A 136 3.29 2.52 24.26
CA GLU A 136 3.47 2.23 25.68
C GLU A 136 2.13 1.82 26.32
N PRO A 137 2.09 0.74 27.13
CA PRO A 137 0.90 0.43 27.88
C PRO A 137 0.64 1.60 28.82
N HIS A 138 -0.43 2.37 28.54
CA HIS A 138 -0.96 3.35 29.45
C HIS A 138 -1.07 2.69 30.82
N GLN A 139 -0.22 3.11 31.75
CA GLN A 139 -0.32 2.72 33.15
C GLN A 139 -1.70 3.19 33.62
N CYS A 140 -2.63 2.25 33.70
CA CYS A 140 -3.91 2.45 34.35
C CYS A 140 -3.63 2.68 35.83
N SER A 141 -3.47 3.96 36.22
CA SER A 141 -3.35 4.38 37.61
C SER A 141 -4.74 4.32 38.27
N CYS A 142 -5.27 3.11 38.43
CA CYS A 142 -6.33 2.85 39.40
C CYS A 142 -5.67 2.85 40.78
N LYS A 143 -5.57 4.05 41.38
CA LYS A 143 -5.21 4.22 42.79
C LYS A 143 -6.08 3.31 43.64
N HIS A 144 -5.46 2.27 44.20
CA HIS A 144 -5.94 1.60 45.39
C HIS A 144 -5.89 2.59 46.56
N SER A 145 -7.03 3.17 46.91
CA SER A 145 -7.24 3.70 48.25
C SER A 145 -7.90 2.61 49.08
N ALA A 146 -7.07 1.92 49.86
CA ALA A 146 -7.50 1.05 50.93
C ALA A 146 -8.08 1.88 52.09
N GLY A 147 -9.17 1.38 52.69
CA GLY A 147 -9.42 1.50 54.12
C GLY A 147 -10.51 2.48 54.56
N HIS A 148 -11.74 1.99 54.74
CA HIS A 148 -12.45 2.10 56.02
C HIS A 148 -13.71 1.21 56.03
N SER A 149 -13.68 0.10 56.77
CA SER A 149 -14.87 -0.38 57.48
C SER A 149 -14.91 0.33 58.83
N PRO A 150 -16.10 0.63 59.38
CA PRO A 150 -16.60 -0.28 60.39
C PRO A 150 -18.13 -0.51 60.35
N ASP A 151 -18.49 -1.62 60.99
CA ASP A 151 -19.79 -2.05 61.52
C ASP A 151 -20.96 -1.05 61.55
N SER A 152 -22.17 -1.53 61.24
CA SER A 152 -23.14 -1.88 62.29
C SER A 152 -24.46 -2.39 61.71
N GLU A 153 -24.93 -3.46 62.35
CA GLU A 153 -26.27 -4.03 62.31
C GLU A 153 -27.41 -3.00 62.36
N LYS A 154 -28.45 -3.22 61.54
CA LYS A 154 -29.84 -3.46 61.99
C LYS A 154 -30.77 -3.80 60.82
#